data_AF-A0A9W5PJA3-F1
#
_entry.id   AF-A0A9W5PJA3-F1
#
_cell.length_a   1.000
_cell.length_b   1.000
_cell.length_c   1.000
_cell.angle_alpha   90.00
_cell.angle_beta   90.00
_cell.angle_gamma   90.00
#
_symmetry.space_group_name_H-M   'P 1'
#
loop_
_entity.id
_entity.type
_entity.pdbx_description
1 polymer ?
#
loop_
_entity_poly.entity_id
_entity_poly.type
_entity_poly.pdbx_seq_one_letter_code
_entity_poly.pdbx_strand_id
1 'polypeptide(L)' 'MKKYQVFYNIFSPSGQQYAEEYLEIYALTPEHVRQEMEKEFRRRLGNLYQWEIVVQQAEDEQLVLF' A
#
# COMPACT_ATOMS: atom_id res chain seq x y z
N MET A 1 -5.38 -15.64 7.18
CA MET A 1 -4.79 -14.39 6.62
C MET A 1 -5.69 -13.95 5.48
N LYS A 2 -5.84 -12.64 5.28
CA LYS A 2 -6.66 -12.05 4.21
C LYS A 2 -5.74 -11.41 3.18
N LYS A 3 -6.18 -11.38 1.93
CA LYS A 3 -5.51 -10.67 0.84
C LYS A 3 -5.93 -9.20 0.87
N TYR A 4 -4.97 -8.31 0.76
CA TYR A 4 -5.18 -6.87 0.68
C TYR A 4 -4.50 -6.32 -0.56
N GLN A 5 -5.19 -5.39 -1.21
CA GLN A 5 -4.67 -4.57 -2.29
C GLN A 5 -4.19 -3.26 -1.69
N VAL A 6 -2.98 -2.85 -2.06
CA VAL A 6 -2.35 -1.63 -1.58
C VAL A 6 -2.04 -0.74 -2.77
N PHE A 7 -2.57 0.47 -2.72
CA PHE A 7 -2.27 1.54 -3.66
C PHE A 7 -1.49 2.60 -2.92
N TYR A 8 -0.42 3.11 -3.53
CA TYR A 8 0.37 4.15 -2.90
C TYR A 8 0.94 5.16 -3.87
N ASN A 9 1.06 6.40 -3.38
CA ASN A 9 1.77 7.49 -4.02
C ASN A 9 2.98 7.89 -3.17
N ILE A 10 4.10 8.24 -3.80
CA ILE A 10 5.29 8.75 -3.12
C ILE A 10 5.58 10.16 -3.61
N PHE A 11 5.79 11.08 -2.69
CA PHE A 11 6.11 12.47 -2.95
C PHE A 11 7.55 12.75 -2.51
N SER A 12 8.38 13.18 -3.47
CA SER A 12 9.74 13.62 -3.18
C SER A 12 9.77 15.01 -2.55
N PRO A 13 10.84 15.34 -1.80
CA PRO A 13 11.06 16.68 -1.28
C PRO A 13 11.14 17.76 -2.38
N SER A 14 11.54 17.37 -3.59
CA SER A 14 11.63 18.26 -4.76
C SER A 14 10.30 18.47 -5.47
N GLY A 15 9.19 17.91 -4.96
CA GLY A 15 7.85 18.05 -5.54
C GLY A 15 7.56 17.10 -6.70
N GLN A 16 8.48 16.21 -7.05
CA GLN A 16 8.20 15.13 -8.00
C GLN A 16 7.36 14.05 -7.31
N GLN A 17 6.24 13.70 -7.93
CA GLN A 17 5.40 12.57 -7.56
C GLN A 17 5.85 11.34 -8.35
N TYR A 18 6.08 10.24 -7.64
CA TYR A 18 6.20 8.92 -8.25
C TYR A 18 4.80 8.31 -8.28
N ALA A 19 4.44 7.77 -9.45
CA ALA A 19 3.09 7.36 -9.81
C ALA A 19 2.48 6.31 -8.86
N GLU A 20 1.17 6.14 -8.97
CA GLU A 20 0.42 5.11 -8.25
C GLU A 20 0.97 3.73 -8.56
N GLU A 21 1.53 3.12 -7.54
CA GLU A 21 2.01 1.75 -7.58
C GLU A 21 1.04 0.84 -6.83
N TYR A 22 0.97 -0.41 -7.27
CA TYR A 22 0.05 -1.41 -6.78
C TYR A 22 0.78 -2.65 -6.29
N LEU A 23 0.36 -3.19 -5.16
CA LEU A 23 0.85 -4.47 -4.66
C LEU A 23 -0.22 -5.24 -3.87
N GLU A 24 -0.08 -6.56 -3.85
CA GLU A 24 -0.94 -7.45 -3.09
C GLU A 24 -0.19 -8.04 -1.89
N ILE A 25 -0.75 -7.90 -0.69
CA ILE A 25 -0.16 -8.40 0.55
C ILE A 25 -1.15 -9.29 1.30
N TYR A 26 -0.64 -10.39 1.85
CA TYR A 26 -1.36 -11.21 2.81
C TYR A 26 -1.06 -10.76 4.24
N ALA A 27 -2.09 -10.40 5.00
CA ALA A 27 -1.95 -9.96 6.38
C ALA A 27 -3.15 -10.35 7.24
N LEU A 28 -3.08 -10.07 8.55
CA LEU A 28 -4.19 -10.30 9.47
C LEU A 28 -5.22 -9.17 9.40
N THR A 29 -4.77 -7.91 9.38
CA THR A 29 -5.60 -6.71 9.39
C THR A 29 -5.06 -5.68 8.40
N PRO A 30 -5.90 -4.75 7.89
CA PRO A 30 -5.43 -3.68 7.01
C PRO A 30 -4.47 -2.73 7.74
N GLU A 31 -4.60 -2.55 9.05
CA GLU A 31 -3.66 -1.75 9.87
C GLU A 31 -2.26 -2.37 9.88
N HIS A 32 -2.16 -3.69 9.96
CA HIS A 32 -0.86 -4.38 9.88
C HIS A 32 -0.19 -4.12 8.53
N VAL A 33 -0.95 -4.18 7.43
CA VAL A 33 -0.45 -3.85 6.09
C VAL A 33 0.08 -2.42 6.05
N ARG A 34 -0.70 -1.46 6.56
CA ARG A 34 -0.29 -0.05 6.60
C ARG A 34 1.00 0.15 7.40
N GLN A 35 1.12 -0.45 8.58
CA GLN A 35 2.30 -0.32 9.43
C GLN A 35 3.58 -0.87 8.79
N GLU A 36 3.50 -2.06 8.18
CA GLU A 36 4.67 -2.64 7.51
C GLU A 36 5.05 -1.85 6.24
N MET A 37 4.06 -1.32 5.51
CA MET A 37 4.29 -0.40 4.38
C MET A 37 5.01 0.88 4.83
N GLU A 38 4.52 1.56 5.86
CA GLU A 38 5.13 2.79 6.39
C GLU A 38 6.56 2.57 6.87
N LYS A 39 6.79 1.43 7.54
CA LYS A 39 8.12 1.02 8.00
C LYS A 39 9.07 0.78 6.82
N GLU A 40 8.61 0.11 5.78
CA GLU A 40 9.42 -0.17 4.59
C GLU A 40 9.72 1.10 3.79
N PHE A 41 8.75 2.01 3.66
CA PHE A 41 8.95 3.31 3.02
C PHE A 41 9.93 4.16 3.79
N ARG A 42 9.81 4.24 5.11
CA ARG A 42 10.79 4.95 5.95
C ARG A 42 12.18 4.34 5.83
N ARG A 43 12.29 3.01 5.77
CA ARG A 43 13.58 2.30 5.62
C ARG A 43 14.26 2.61 4.28
N ARG A 44 13.49 2.68 3.19
CA ARG A 44 14.03 2.87 1.83
C ARG A 44 14.22 4.33 1.43
N LEU A 45 13.28 5.19 1.80
CA LEU A 45 13.19 6.58 1.33
C LEU A 45 13.69 7.58 2.38
N GLY A 46 13.76 7.17 3.65
CA GLY A 46 14.09 8.05 4.76
C GLY A 46 12.92 8.96 5.16
N ASN A 47 13.24 10.07 5.82
CA ASN A 47 12.25 10.91 6.50
C ASN A 47 11.79 12.14 5.70
N LEU A 48 12.40 12.38 4.54
CA LEU A 48 12.10 13.58 3.74
C LEU A 48 10.99 13.32 2.71
N TYR A 49 10.82 12.06 2.31
CA TYR A 49 9.73 11.67 1.40
C TYR A 49 8.42 11.56 2.18
N GLN A 50 7.33 11.88 1.49
CA GLN A 50 5.97 11.69 1.99
C GLN A 50 5.27 10.62 1.15
N TRP A 51 4.23 10.03 1.70
CA TRP A 51 3.48 8.98 1.01
C TRP A 51 2.02 8.98 1.43
N GLU A 52 1.17 8.54 0.51
CA GLU A 52 -0.23 8.21 0.76
C GLU A 52 -0.41 6.71 0.50
N ILE A 53 -1.09 6.02 1.42
CA ILE A 53 -1.30 4.57 1.35
C ILE A 53 -2.78 4.28 1.53
N VAL A 54 -3.37 3.66 0.51
CA VAL A 54 -4.73 3.15 0.53
C VAL A 54 -4.68 1.63 0.58
N VAL A 55 -5.27 1.05 1.63
CA VAL A 55 -5.36 -0.40 1.81
C VAL A 55 -6.80 -0.83 1.65
N GLN A 56 -7.06 -1.72 0.71
CA GLN A 56 -8.38 -2.30 0.48
C GLN A 56 -8.28 -3.80 0.73
N GLN A 57 -9.27 -4.38 1.42
CA GLN A 57 -9.37 -5.83 1.45
C GLN A 57 -9.71 -6.28 0.04
N ALA A 58 -8.94 -7.19 -0.54
CA ALA A 58 -9.36 -7.83 -1.77
C ALA A 58 -10.66 -8.56 -1.45
N GLU A 59 -11.75 -8.20 -2.12
CA GLU A 59 -12.91 -9.08 -2.14
C GLU A 59 -12.40 -10.39 -2.76
N ASP A 60 -12.48 -11.50 -2.02
CA ASP A 60 -12.39 -12.83 -2.62
C ASP A 60 -13.34 -12.77 -3.81
N GLU A 61 -12.82 -13.06 -5.00
CA GLU A 61 -13.57 -13.07 -6.26
C GLU A 61 -15.00 -13.45 -5.94
N GLN A 62 -15.92 -12.48 -6.04
CA GLN A 62 -17.32 -12.84 -6.13
C GLN A 62 -17.32 -13.85 -7.27
N LEU A 63 -17.62 -15.11 -6.93
CA LEU A 63 -17.90 -16.17 -7.88
C LEU A 63 -19.08 -15.67 -8.71
N VAL A 64 -18.80 -14.85 -9.70
CA VAL A 64 -19.77 -14.54 -10.73
C VAL A 64 -19.74 -15.73 -11.66
N LEU A 65 -20.44 -16.77 -11.22
CA LEU A 65 -20.97 -17.81 -12.07
C LEU A 65 -21.94 -17.11 -13.04
N PHE A 66 -21.43 -16.68 -14.18
CA PHE A 66 -22.23 -16.47 -15.38
C PHE A 66 -22.32 -17.78 -16.16
#